data_AF-A0A846BMW1-F1
#
_entry.id   AF-A0A846BMW1-F1
#
_cell.length_a   1.000
_cell.length_b   1.000
_cell.length_c   1.000
_cell.angle_alpha   90.00
_cell.angle_beta   90.00
_cell.angle_gamma   90.00
#
_symmetry.space_group_name_H-M   'P 1'
#
loop_
_entity.id
_entity.type
_entity.pdbx_description
1 polymer ?
#
loop_
_entity_poly.entity_id
_entity_poly.type
_entity_poly.pdbx_seq_one_letter_code
_entity_poly.pdbx_strand_id
1 'polypeptide(L)' 'MPTVEQALACIRVCQMLSNGYQPIHVFRYNQNTRTVFILAGVTESLEVLVFSDGQWKFNDDET' A
#
# COMPACT_ATOMS: atom_id res chain seq x y z
N MET A 1 -11.76 -10.40 0.44
CA MET A 1 -11.57 -9.39 1.51
C MET A 1 -10.12 -9.47 1.95
N PRO A 2 -9.47 -8.35 2.34
CA PRO A 2 -8.12 -8.40 2.90
C PRO A 2 -8.06 -9.27 4.15
N THR A 3 -6.89 -9.84 4.44
CA THR A 3 -6.62 -10.54 5.71
C THR A 3 -6.48 -9.56 6.87
N VAL A 4 -6.46 -10.06 8.11
CA VAL A 4 -6.21 -9.23 9.30
C VAL A 4 -4.80 -8.65 9.26
N GLU A 5 -3.84 -9.47 8.80
CA GLU A 5 -2.44 -9.09 8.62
C GLU A 5 -2.32 -7.95 7.59
N GLN A 6 -3.03 -8.04 6.47
CA GLN A 6 -3.12 -6.97 5.48
C GLN A 6 -3.73 -5.70 6.07
N ALA A 7 -4.83 -5.81 6.82
CA ALA A 7 -5.48 -4.65 7.43
C ALA A 7 -4.52 -3.90 8.38
N LEU A 8 -3.81 -4.63 9.24
CA LEU A 8 -2.81 -4.05 10.16
C LEU A 8 -1.64 -3.43 9.40
N ALA A 9 -1.11 -4.11 8.38
CA ALA A 9 -0.04 -3.58 7.54
C ALA A 9 -0.47 -2.30 6.81
N CYS A 10 -1.68 -2.28 6.24
CA CYS A 10 -2.25 -1.10 5.58
C CYS A 10 -2.34 0.10 6.53
N ILE A 11 -2.81 -0.09 7.77
CA ILE A 11 -2.88 1.00 8.75
C ILE A 11 -1.48 1.54 9.07
N ARG A 12 -0.48 0.66 9.25
CA ARG A 12 0.92 1.07 9.49
C ARG A 12 1.50 1.86 8.32
N VAL A 13 1.28 1.39 7.08
CA VAL A 13 1.72 2.09 5.86
C VAL A 13 1.04 3.45 5.72
N CYS A 14 -0.29 3.52 5.87
CA CYS A 14 -1.03 4.77 5.78
C CYS A 14 -0.61 5.77 6.86
N GLN A 15 -0.32 5.32 8.08
CA GLN A 15 0.22 6.16 9.14
C GLN A 15 1.62 6.69 8.78
N MET A 16 2.51 5.85 8.26
CA MET A 16 3.83 6.27 7.79
C MET A 16 3.74 7.33 6.69
N LEU A 17 2.88 7.11 5.68
CA LEU A 17 2.64 8.08 4.60
C LEU A 17 2.08 9.41 5.14
N SER A 18 1.12 9.33 6.07
CA SER A 18 0.49 10.49 6.69
C SER A 18 1.48 11.31 7.53
N ASN A 19 2.37 10.64 8.28
CA ASN A 19 3.45 11.30 9.03
C ASN A 19 4.40 12.06 8.10
N GLY A 20 4.62 11.54 6.89
CA GLY A 20 5.41 12.18 5.85
C GLY A 20 4.65 13.21 5.01
N TYR A 21 3.41 13.56 5.37
CA TYR A 21 2.51 14.42 4.58
C TYR A 21 2.35 13.96 3.12
N GLN A 22 2.47 12.65 2.86
CA GLN A 22 2.28 12.08 1.54
C GLN A 22 0.79 11.82 1.31
N PRO A 23 0.15 12.45 0.29
CA PRO A 23 -1.25 12.18 -0.02
C PRO A 23 -1.43 10.74 -0.47
N ILE A 24 -2.57 10.14 -0.15
CA ILE A 24 -2.96 8.79 -0.58
C ILE A 24 -4.06 8.95 -1.63
N HIS A 25 -3.77 8.52 -2.86
CA HIS A 25 -4.65 8.71 -4.02
C HIS A 25 -5.48 7.47 -4.32
N VAL A 26 -4.87 6.29 -4.21
CA VAL A 26 -5.53 5.00 -4.47
C VAL A 26 -5.29 4.07 -3.31
N PHE A 27 -6.34 3.40 -2.86
CA PHE A 27 -6.29 2.24 -1.98
C PHE A 27 -7.18 1.15 -2.59
N ARG A 28 -6.59 0.07 -3.09
CA ARG A 28 -7.32 -0.95 -3.85
C ARG A 28 -6.89 -2.36 -3.48
N TYR A 29 -7.86 -3.20 -3.12
CA TYR A 29 -7.63 -4.64 -3.01
C TYR A 29 -7.87 -5.33 -4.35
N ASN A 30 -6.92 -6.17 -4.79
CA ASN A 30 -7.05 -7.02 -5.96
C ASN A 30 -7.41 -8.45 -5.53
N GLN A 31 -8.58 -8.95 -5.93
CA GLN A 31 -9.04 -10.30 -5.58
C GLN A 31 -8.23 -11.42 -6.25
N ASN A 32 -7.73 -11.20 -7.47
CA ASN A 32 -7.01 -12.21 -8.24
C ASN A 32 -5.61 -12.45 -7.66
N THR A 33 -4.92 -11.39 -7.25
CA THR A 33 -3.56 -11.48 -6.68
C THR A 33 -3.55 -11.52 -5.15
N ARG A 34 -4.69 -11.22 -4.51
CA ARG A 34 -4.84 -11.05 -3.06
C ARG A 34 -3.89 -10.00 -2.47
N THR A 35 -3.60 -8.95 -3.23
CA THR A 35 -2.69 -7.85 -2.85
C THR A 35 -3.48 -6.55 -2.66
N VAL A 36 -3.14 -5.76 -1.65
CA VAL A 36 -3.57 -4.35 -1.57
C VAL A 36 -2.52 -3.50 -2.26
N PHE A 37 -2.97 -2.64 -3.18
CA PHE A 37 -2.17 -1.62 -3.84
C PHE A 37 -2.51 -0.25 -3.25
N ILE A 38 -1.49 0.54 -2.93
CA ILE A 38 -1.61 1.91 -2.45
C ILE A 38 -0.77 2.81 -3.36
N LEU A 39 -1.40 3.82 -3.96
CA LEU A 39 -0.72 4.89 -4.69
C LEU A 39 -0.71 6.15 -3.82
N ALA A 40 0.45 6.72 -3.61
CA ALA A 40 0.66 7.85 -2.74
C ALA A 40 1.76 8.80 -3.24
N GLY A 41 1.93 9.90 -2.51
CA GLY A 41 2.99 10.87 -2.73
C GLY A 41 2.54 12.07 -3.56
N VAL A 42 3.23 13.19 -3.37
CA VAL A 42 2.88 14.48 -4.00
C VAL A 42 2.90 14.39 -5.53
N THR A 43 3.79 13.56 -6.08
CA THR A 43 3.94 13.31 -7.52
C THR A 43 3.37 11.97 -7.96
N GLU A 44 2.56 11.30 -7.13
CA GLU A 44 2.02 9.95 -7.43
C GLU A 44 3.11 8.91 -7.73
N SER A 45 4.27 9.04 -7.07
CA SER A 45 5.45 8.19 -7.31
C SER A 45 5.65 7.09 -6.27
N LEU A 46 4.88 7.10 -5.17
CA LEU A 46 5.00 6.10 -4.13
C LEU A 46 3.94 5.03 -4.36
N GLU A 47 4.39 3.88 -4.85
CA GLU A 47 3.55 2.70 -4.99
C GLU A 47 3.88 1.69 -3.89
N VAL A 48 2.87 1.19 -3.19
CA VAL A 48 3.06 0.18 -2.14
C VAL A 48 2.19 -1.04 -2.40
N LEU A 49 2.80 -2.21 -2.29
CA LEU A 49 2.14 -3.51 -2.35
C LEU A 49 2.09 -4.12 -0.95
N VAL A 50 0.90 -4.56 -0.51
CA VAL A 50 0.70 -5.30 0.75
C VAL A 50 0.16 -6.70 0.43
N PHE A 51 0.98 -7.71 0.69
CA PHE A 51 0.68 -9.12 0.42
C PHE A 51 -0.20 -9.73 1.50
N SER A 52 -0.78 -10.90 1.21
CA SER A 52 -1.78 -11.56 2.08
C SER A 52 -1.27 -11.90 3.49
N ASP A 53 0.03 -12.04 3.66
CA ASP A 53 0.71 -12.32 4.93
C ASP A 53 1.06 -11.04 5.73
N GLY A 54 0.69 -9.86 5.22
CA GLY A 54 0.99 -8.57 5.83
C GLY A 54 2.39 -8.05 5.55
N GLN A 55 3.22 -8.77 4.78
CA GLN A 55 4.44 -8.20 4.25
C GLN A 55 4.10 -7.11 3.23
N TRP A 56 4.91 -6.07 3.18
CA TRP A 56 4.73 -4.99 2.23
C TRP A 56 6.06 -4.48 1.69
N LYS A 57 6.02 -3.90 0.49
CA LYS A 57 7.18 -3.26 -0.14
C LYS A 57 6.74 -2.10 -1.01
N PHE A 58 7.66 -1.17 -1.27
CA PHE A 58 7.49 -0.26 -2.39
C PHE A 58 7.54 -1.05 -3.71
N ASN A 59 6.75 -0.63 -4.68
CA ASN A 59 6.83 -1.16 -6.03
C ASN A 59 7.93 -0.40 -6.77
N ASP A 60 9.16 -0.90 -6.64
CA ASP A 60 10.33 -0.34 -7.33
C ASP A 60 10.41 -0.90 -8.76
N ASP A 61 9.32 -0.81 -9.53
CA ASP A 61 9.37 -1.12 -10.95
C ASP A 61 10.23 -0.04 -11.65
N GLU A 62 11.55 -0.24 -11.64
CA GLU A 62 12.47 0.39 -12.58
C GLU A 62 12.12 -0.11 -13.98
N THR A 63 11.30 0.64 -14.71
CA THR A 63 11.18 0.53 -16.18
C THR A 63 11.60 1.82 -16.85
#